data_AF-A0A973ATI9-F1
#
_entry.id   AF-A0A973ATI9-F1
#
_cell.length_a   1.000
_cell.length_b   1.000
_cell.length_c   1.000
_cell.angle_alpha   90.00
_cell.angle_beta   90.00
_cell.angle_gamma   90.00
#
_symmetry.space_group_name_H-M   'P 1'
#
loop_
_entity.id
_entity.type
_entity.pdbx_description
1 polymer ?
#
loop_
_entity_poly.entity_id
_entity_poly.type
_entity_poly.pdbx_seq_one_letter_code
_entity_poly.pdbx_strand_id
1 'polypeptide(L)'
;MMASTLCQLAALALCGALLARDRLAAAPPLAILGGTIHTMNGPPLCDGVVLLADGKVQAVGPAGVVAIPVGATVLKAAVVTPGLIDAHCVIGLSGHLNQKQDQDQLDTSTAMQPELRAIDAYNPQERLIEWVRGFGVTTLH
;
A
#
# COMPACT_ATOMS: atom_id res chain seq x y z
N MET A 1 -29.09 34.53 32.65
CA MET A 1 -29.31 33.08 32.47
C MET A 1 -29.63 32.65 31.03
N MET A 2 -30.12 33.52 30.13
CA MET A 2 -30.40 33.15 28.72
C MET A 2 -29.18 33.19 27.78
N ALA A 3 -28.11 33.93 28.14
CA ALA A 3 -26.91 34.06 27.29
C ALA A 3 -25.96 32.84 27.37
N SER A 4 -25.92 32.13 28.50
CA SER A 4 -25.03 30.96 28.69
C SER A 4 -25.55 29.71 27.99
N THR A 5 -26.87 29.55 27.90
CA THR A 5 -27.55 28.43 27.23
C THR A 5 -27.41 28.52 25.71
N LEU A 6 -27.43 29.74 25.15
CA LEU A 6 -27.21 29.95 23.71
C LEU A 6 -25.77 29.61 23.29
N CYS A 7 -24.79 29.89 24.15
CA CYS A 7 -23.37 29.56 23.92
C CYS A 7 -23.10 28.05 24.00
N GLN A 8 -23.78 27.33 24.91
CA GLN A 8 -23.68 25.87 25.03
C GLN A 8 -24.30 25.13 23.84
N LEU A 9 -25.42 25.62 23.30
CA LEU A 9 -26.07 25.06 22.10
C LEU A 9 -25.21 25.26 20.84
N ALA A 10 -24.57 26.42 20.69
CA ALA A 10 -23.66 26.68 19.59
C ALA A 10 -22.39 25.81 19.64
N ALA A 11 -21.85 25.56 20.84
CA ALA A 11 -20.68 24.70 21.04
C ALA A 11 -20.97 23.21 20.73
N LEU A 12 -22.15 22.69 21.10
CA LEU A 12 -22.55 21.32 20.75
C LEU A 12 -22.78 21.14 19.25
N ALA A 13 -23.39 22.12 18.57
CA ALA A 13 -23.59 22.09 17.13
C ALA A 13 -22.26 22.12 16.35
N LEU A 14 -21.28 22.87 16.85
CA LEU A 14 -19.94 22.95 16.26
C LEU A 14 -19.13 21.66 16.49
N CYS A 15 -19.25 21.03 17.67
CA CYS A 15 -18.64 19.71 17.94
C CYS A 15 -19.25 18.59 17.07
N GLY A 16 -20.57 18.60 16.83
CA GLY A 16 -21.23 17.61 15.96
C GLY A 16 -20.80 17.73 14.49
N ALA A 17 -20.52 18.95 14.01
CA ALA A 17 -20.04 19.19 12.65
C ALA A 17 -18.56 18.81 12.44
N LEU A 18 -17.72 18.85 13.49
CA LEU A 18 -16.33 18.39 13.44
C LEU A 18 -16.20 16.87 13.47
N LEU A 19 -17.10 16.15 14.16
CA LEU A 19 -17.07 14.68 14.22
C LEU A 19 -17.53 13.99 12.92
N ALA A 20 -18.14 14.73 11.99
CA ALA A 20 -18.64 14.20 10.72
C ALA A 20 -17.61 14.28 9.56
N ARG A 21 -16.40 14.81 9.78
CA ARG A 21 -15.47 15.19 8.71
C ARG A 21 -14.39 14.17 8.32
N ASP A 22 -14.23 13.06 9.04
CA ASP A 22 -13.20 12.06 8.72
C ASP A 22 -13.76 10.74 8.17
N ARG A 23 -14.70 10.84 7.22
CA ARG A 23 -14.72 9.84 6.15
C ARG A 23 -13.97 10.46 4.99
N LEU A 24 -12.66 10.23 4.91
CA LEU A 24 -11.97 10.28 3.62
C LEU A 24 -12.90 9.57 2.65
N ALA A 25 -13.41 10.27 1.63
CA ALA A 25 -14.31 9.67 0.66
C ALA A 25 -13.63 8.39 0.18
N ALA A 26 -14.27 7.23 0.42
CA ALA A 26 -13.70 5.94 0.06
C ALA A 26 -13.34 6.03 -1.43
N ALA A 27 -12.08 5.76 -1.76
CA ALA A 27 -11.63 5.81 -3.14
C ALA A 27 -12.57 4.94 -3.98
N PRO A 28 -12.97 5.40 -5.19
CA PRO A 28 -13.85 4.61 -6.03
C PRO A 28 -13.27 3.21 -6.21
N PRO A 29 -14.09 2.14 -6.18
CA PRO A 29 -13.62 0.79 -6.39
C PRO A 29 -12.81 0.70 -7.69
N LEU A 30 -11.77 -0.13 -7.71
CA LEU A 30 -10.92 -0.34 -8.87
C LEU A 30 -11.16 -1.75 -9.41
N ALA A 31 -11.49 -1.87 -10.69
CA ALA A 31 -11.55 -3.13 -11.39
C ALA A 31 -10.44 -3.20 -12.44
N ILE A 32 -9.65 -4.28 -12.42
CA ILE A 32 -8.62 -4.56 -13.40
C ILE A 32 -9.11 -5.72 -14.26
N LEU A 33 -9.35 -5.46 -15.54
CA LEU A 33 -9.62 -6.47 -16.55
C LEU A 33 -8.26 -7.02 -17.04
N GLY A 34 -7.97 -8.28 -16.73
CA GLY A 34 -6.71 -8.93 -17.08
C GLY A 34 -6.90 -9.98 -18.16
N GLY A 35 -6.09 -9.92 -19.22
CA GLY A 35 -6.04 -11.00 -20.23
C GLY A 35 -5.53 -12.31 -19.62
N THR A 36 -4.48 -12.26 -18.81
CA THR A 36 -4.01 -13.36 -17.97
C THR A 36 -3.76 -12.87 -16.55
N ILE A 37 -4.36 -13.53 -15.56
CA ILE A 37 -4.21 -13.20 -14.14
C ILE A 37 -3.52 -14.36 -13.43
N HIS A 38 -2.36 -14.08 -12.85
CA HIS A 38 -1.67 -15.00 -11.96
C HIS A 38 -2.08 -14.72 -10.52
N THR A 39 -2.79 -15.63 -9.87
CA THR A 39 -3.14 -15.53 -8.43
C THR A 39 -2.04 -16.09 -7.53
N MET A 40 -1.05 -16.78 -8.12
CA MET A 40 -0.04 -17.61 -7.45
C MET A 40 -0.64 -18.76 -6.62
N ASN A 41 -1.94 -19.01 -6.74
CA ASN A 41 -2.65 -20.13 -6.15
C ASN A 41 -3.39 -20.90 -7.25
N GLY A 42 -2.73 -21.92 -7.79
CA GLY A 42 -3.24 -22.70 -8.92
C GLY A 42 -2.94 -22.09 -10.29
N PRO A 43 -3.61 -22.59 -11.35
CA PRO A 43 -3.38 -22.14 -12.73
C PRO A 43 -3.79 -20.67 -12.95
N PRO A 44 -3.16 -19.97 -13.92
CA PRO A 44 -3.58 -18.63 -14.30
C PRO A 44 -5.02 -18.58 -14.82
N LEU A 45 -5.72 -17.48 -14.55
CA LEU A 45 -7.05 -17.21 -15.13
C LEU A 45 -6.90 -16.43 -16.43
N CYS A 46 -7.56 -16.89 -17.49
CA CYS A 46 -7.70 -16.13 -18.73
C CYS A 46 -8.97 -15.26 -18.69
N ASP A 47 -8.89 -14.04 -19.24
CA ASP A 47 -10.02 -13.10 -19.36
C ASP A 47 -10.77 -12.88 -18.03
N GLY A 48 -10.01 -12.47 -17.02
CA GLY A 48 -10.47 -12.31 -15.65
C GLY A 48 -10.58 -10.86 -15.19
N VAL A 49 -11.08 -10.71 -13.96
CA VAL A 49 -11.25 -9.45 -13.26
C VAL A 49 -10.66 -9.54 -11.87
N VAL A 50 -9.89 -8.53 -11.48
CA VAL A 50 -9.51 -8.25 -10.08
C VAL A 50 -10.29 -7.03 -9.61
N LEU A 51 -11.15 -7.19 -8.61
CA LEU A 51 -11.87 -6.09 -7.98
C LEU A 51 -11.19 -5.70 -6.67
N LEU A 52 -10.85 -4.43 -6.54
CA LEU A 52 -10.25 -3.84 -5.36
C LEU A 52 -11.20 -2.78 -4.77
N ALA A 53 -11.33 -2.80 -3.44
CA ALA A 53 -12.00 -1.75 -2.69
C ALA A 53 -11.36 -1.66 -1.29
N ASP A 54 -11.30 -0.45 -0.74
CA ASP A 54 -10.75 -0.18 0.59
C ASP A 54 -9.31 -0.70 0.78
N GLY A 55 -8.49 -0.58 -0.26
CA GLY A 55 -7.10 -1.03 -0.26
C GLY A 55 -6.91 -2.55 -0.25
N LYS A 56 -7.97 -3.32 -0.46
CA LYS A 56 -7.95 -4.80 -0.45
C LYS A 56 -8.52 -5.38 -1.73
N VAL A 57 -8.10 -6.60 -2.05
CA VAL A 57 -8.74 -7.42 -3.09
C VAL A 57 -10.05 -7.96 -2.55
N GLN A 58 -11.16 -7.57 -3.17
CA GLN A 58 -12.51 -8.02 -2.79
C GLN A 58 -12.92 -9.29 -3.54
N ALA A 59 -12.53 -9.39 -4.81
CA ALA A 59 -12.84 -10.56 -5.64
C ALA A 59 -11.82 -10.71 -6.77
N VAL A 60 -11.58 -11.97 -7.15
CA VAL A 60 -10.84 -12.35 -8.36
C VAL A 60 -11.58 -13.49 -9.03
N GLY A 61 -11.79 -13.39 -10.34
CA GLY A 61 -12.47 -14.45 -11.08
C GLY A 61 -12.66 -14.12 -12.56
N PRO A 62 -13.31 -15.02 -13.32
CA PRO A 62 -13.65 -14.76 -14.72
C PRO A 62 -14.53 -13.52 -14.88
N ALA A 63 -14.41 -12.80 -16.00
CA ALA A 63 -15.15 -11.55 -16.23
C ALA A 63 -16.68 -11.68 -16.17
N GLY A 64 -17.22 -12.86 -16.49
CA GLY A 64 -18.67 -13.13 -16.37
C GLY A 64 -19.14 -13.43 -14.94
N VAL A 65 -18.24 -13.59 -13.97
CA VAL A 65 -18.55 -14.00 -12.59
C VAL A 65 -18.40 -12.83 -11.62
N VAL A 66 -17.38 -11.97 -11.82
CA VAL A 66 -17.12 -10.85 -10.91
C VAL A 66 -17.97 -9.64 -11.32
N ALA A 67 -18.92 -9.27 -10.46
CA ALA A 67 -19.72 -8.05 -10.66
C ALA A 67 -18.87 -6.80 -10.39
N ILE A 68 -18.78 -5.92 -11.39
CA ILE A 68 -18.09 -4.63 -11.27
C ILE A 68 -19.11 -3.57 -10.80
N PRO A 69 -18.90 -2.95 -9.62
CA PRO A 69 -19.82 -1.92 -9.12
C PRO A 69 -19.89 -0.70 -10.04
N VAL A 70 -21.06 -0.05 -10.08
CA VAL A 70 -21.22 1.23 -10.77
C VAL A 70 -20.29 2.28 -10.17
N GLY A 71 -19.62 3.04 -11.02
CA GLY A 71 -18.65 4.07 -10.59
C GLY A 71 -17.25 3.53 -10.29
N ALA A 72 -17.01 2.22 -10.48
CA ALA A 72 -15.67 1.68 -10.41
C ALA A 72 -14.77 2.26 -11.52
N THR A 73 -13.53 2.58 -11.18
CA THR A 73 -12.48 2.86 -12.16
C THR A 73 -12.07 1.54 -12.80
N VAL A 74 -12.00 1.50 -14.13
CA VAL A 74 -11.67 0.27 -14.86
C VAL A 74 -10.34 0.42 -15.57
N LEU A 75 -9.39 -0.46 -15.26
CA LEU A 75 -8.12 -0.59 -15.96
C LEU A 75 -8.09 -1.88 -16.78
N LYS A 76 -7.29 -1.89 -17.84
CA LYS A 76 -7.04 -3.06 -18.68
C LYS A 76 -5.56 -3.39 -18.66
N ALA A 77 -5.22 -4.67 -18.52
CA ALA A 77 -3.85 -5.15 -18.57
C ALA A 77 -3.78 -6.47 -19.34
N ALA A 78 -2.69 -6.68 -20.08
CA ALA A 78 -2.45 -7.97 -20.74
C ALA A 78 -2.18 -9.07 -19.71
N VAL A 79 -1.35 -8.77 -18.71
CA VAL A 79 -0.98 -9.69 -17.63
C VAL A 79 -1.13 -8.96 -16.29
N VAL A 80 -1.68 -9.66 -15.30
CA VAL A 80 -1.81 -9.18 -13.92
C VAL A 80 -1.14 -10.20 -13.00
N THR A 81 -0.26 -9.71 -12.12
CA THR A 81 0.39 -10.50 -11.06
C THR A 81 0.21 -9.79 -9.72
N PRO A 82 0.38 -10.49 -8.59
CA PRO A 82 0.59 -9.82 -7.32
C PRO A 82 1.89 -9.02 -7.38
N GLY A 83 2.01 -8.03 -6.51
CA GLY A 83 3.30 -7.38 -6.29
C GLY A 83 4.31 -8.40 -5.78
N LEU A 84 5.54 -8.32 -6.27
CA LEU A 84 6.62 -9.21 -5.88
C LEU A 84 7.10 -8.87 -4.46
N ILE A 85 7.61 -9.90 -3.77
CA ILE A 85 8.18 -9.82 -2.43
C ILE A 85 9.66 -10.20 -2.54
N ASP A 86 10.54 -9.28 -2.15
CA ASP A 86 11.94 -9.60 -1.90
C ASP A 86 12.09 -9.99 -0.43
N ALA A 87 12.42 -11.25 -0.17
CA ALA A 87 12.44 -11.83 1.17
C ALA A 87 13.73 -11.51 1.94
N HIS A 88 14.76 -10.97 1.29
CA HIS A 88 16.01 -10.61 1.93
C HIS A 88 16.74 -9.55 1.13
N CYS A 89 16.61 -8.30 1.55
CA CYS A 89 17.28 -7.18 0.90
C CYS A 89 17.98 -6.25 1.91
N VAL A 90 18.81 -5.37 1.37
CA VAL A 90 19.48 -4.29 2.13
C VAL A 90 19.15 -2.92 1.54
N ILE A 91 18.09 -2.85 0.72
CA ILE A 91 17.59 -1.61 0.13
C ILE A 91 17.09 -0.73 1.28
N GLY A 92 17.47 0.53 1.29
CA GLY A 92 17.24 1.45 2.40
C GLY A 92 18.40 1.49 3.40
N LEU A 93 19.37 0.57 3.32
CA LEU A 93 20.46 0.43 4.29
C LEU A 93 21.86 0.55 3.67
N SER A 94 22.02 0.21 2.39
CA SER A 94 23.34 0.19 1.72
C SER A 94 23.59 1.39 0.81
N GLY A 95 22.61 2.27 0.65
CA GLY A 95 22.69 3.46 -0.20
C GLY A 95 22.79 3.14 -1.71
N HIS A 96 22.06 3.90 -2.52
CA HIS A 96 22.00 3.66 -3.96
C HIS A 96 23.36 3.81 -4.68
N LEU A 97 24.26 4.63 -4.13
CA LEU A 97 25.58 4.88 -4.70
C LEU A 97 26.66 3.90 -4.20
N ASN A 98 26.30 2.99 -3.29
CA ASN A 98 27.21 1.99 -2.72
C ASN A 98 28.53 2.59 -2.19
N GLN A 99 28.42 3.68 -1.43
CA GLN A 99 29.57 4.33 -0.80
C GLN A 99 29.77 3.79 0.60
N LYS A 100 31.03 3.78 1.07
CA LYS A 100 31.40 3.23 2.38
C LYS A 100 30.63 3.87 3.54
N GLN A 101 30.30 5.15 3.41
CA GLN A 101 29.61 5.94 4.42
C GLN A 101 28.11 5.62 4.53
N ASP A 102 27.55 4.92 3.54
CA ASP A 102 26.13 4.60 3.45
C ASP A 102 25.87 3.09 3.68
N GLN A 103 26.82 2.37 4.31
CA GLN A 103 26.75 0.91 4.52
C GLN A 103 26.21 0.56 5.92
N ASP A 104 24.95 0.90 6.19
CA ASP A 104 24.32 0.69 7.50
C ASP A 104 23.76 -0.73 7.68
N GLN A 105 23.85 -1.60 6.67
CA GLN A 105 23.41 -2.99 6.78
C GLN A 105 24.30 -3.87 7.68
N LEU A 106 25.52 -3.41 8.00
CA LEU A 106 26.48 -4.16 8.81
C LEU A 106 27.30 -3.24 9.71
N ASP A 107 27.10 -3.36 11.02
CA ASP A 107 28.01 -2.81 12.02
C ASP A 107 29.21 -3.77 12.21
N THR A 108 30.41 -3.20 12.24
CA THR A 108 31.68 -3.95 12.34
C THR A 108 32.41 -3.72 13.66
N SER A 109 31.78 -3.02 14.60
CA SER A 109 32.38 -2.65 15.88
C SER A 109 32.56 -3.84 16.82
N THR A 110 31.64 -4.81 16.81
CA THR A 110 31.70 -6.02 17.65
C THR A 110 31.09 -7.24 16.94
N ALA A 111 31.37 -8.44 17.45
CA ALA A 111 30.94 -9.69 16.80
C ALA A 111 29.48 -10.10 17.09
N MET A 112 28.86 -9.57 18.16
CA MET A 112 27.54 -10.00 18.64
C MET A 112 26.70 -8.78 18.98
N GLN A 113 25.70 -8.48 18.13
CA GLN A 113 24.85 -7.28 18.25
C GLN A 113 23.36 -7.57 17.98
N PRO A 114 22.73 -8.54 18.68
CA PRO A 114 21.31 -8.91 18.45
C PRO A 114 20.31 -7.80 18.78
N GLU A 115 20.74 -6.78 19.52
CA GLU A 115 19.94 -5.61 19.88
C GLU A 115 19.72 -4.64 18.71
N LEU A 116 20.55 -4.70 17.65
CA LEU A 116 20.42 -3.84 16.48
C LEU A 116 19.19 -4.22 15.65
N ARG A 117 18.55 -3.19 15.06
CA ARG A 117 17.36 -3.35 14.24
C ARG A 117 17.56 -2.61 12.93
N ALA A 118 17.33 -3.30 11.81
CA ALA A 118 17.39 -2.69 10.47
C ALA A 118 16.54 -1.42 10.35
N ILE A 119 15.37 -1.38 11.00
CA ILE A 119 14.45 -0.23 10.95
C ILE A 119 15.06 1.06 11.52
N ASP A 120 16.04 0.97 12.41
CA ASP A 120 16.63 2.15 13.05
C ASP A 120 17.57 2.92 12.09
N ALA A 121 18.04 2.28 11.01
CA ALA A 121 18.87 2.90 9.97
C ALA A 121 18.18 2.99 8.60
N TYR A 122 16.95 2.48 8.47
CA TYR A 122 16.26 2.42 7.19
C TYR A 122 15.95 3.81 6.61
N ASN A 123 16.44 4.07 5.39
CA ASN A 123 16.18 5.28 4.64
C ASN A 123 15.03 5.10 3.62
N PRO A 124 13.80 5.57 3.91
CA PRO A 124 12.66 5.45 3.01
C PRO A 124 12.74 6.35 1.77
N GLN A 125 13.70 7.30 1.72
CA GLN A 125 13.89 8.22 0.60
C GLN A 125 14.94 7.70 -0.40
N GLU A 126 15.46 6.49 -0.20
CA GLU A 126 16.45 5.93 -1.10
C GLU A 126 15.88 5.68 -2.51
N ARG A 127 16.62 6.11 -3.54
CA ARG A 127 16.22 5.97 -4.95
C ARG A 127 16.01 4.52 -5.41
N LEU A 128 16.69 3.55 -4.78
CA LEU A 128 16.49 2.14 -5.09
C LEU A 128 15.06 1.67 -4.80
N ILE A 129 14.36 2.29 -3.84
CA ILE A 129 12.96 1.96 -3.53
C ILE A 129 12.07 2.26 -4.74
N GLU A 130 12.23 3.43 -5.35
CA GLU A 130 11.51 3.79 -6.59
C GLU A 130 11.87 2.85 -7.74
N TRP A 131 13.17 2.53 -7.87
CA TRP A 131 13.67 1.64 -8.92
C TRP A 131 13.02 0.25 -8.86
N VAL A 132 13.08 -0.44 -7.71
CA VAL A 132 12.53 -1.81 -7.59
C VAL A 132 11.01 -1.83 -7.68
N ARG A 133 10.34 -0.77 -7.21
CA ARG A 133 8.89 -0.60 -7.41
C ARG A 133 8.51 -0.52 -8.88
N GLY A 134 9.37 0.09 -9.72
CA GLY A 134 9.21 0.10 -11.18
C GLY A 134 9.24 -1.29 -11.83
N PHE A 135 9.85 -2.29 -11.17
CA PHE A 135 9.86 -3.69 -11.60
C PHE A 135 8.77 -4.54 -10.91
N GLY A 136 7.85 -3.92 -10.18
CA GLY A 136 6.73 -4.60 -9.54
C GLY A 136 7.05 -5.20 -8.17
N VAL A 137 8.19 -4.89 -7.55
CA VAL A 137 8.47 -5.24 -6.14
C VAL A 137 7.72 -4.29 -5.23
N THR A 138 6.91 -4.83 -4.32
CA THR A 138 6.02 -4.04 -3.45
C THR A 138 6.27 -4.25 -1.97
N THR A 139 6.93 -5.35 -1.60
CA THR A 139 7.27 -5.67 -0.21
C THR A 139 8.73 -6.09 -0.15
N LEU A 140 9.41 -5.61 0.88
CA LEU A 140 10.81 -5.88 1.18
C LEU A 140 10.90 -6.41 2.61
N HIS A 141 11.83 -7.33 2.85
CA HIS A 141 12.17 -7.85 4.17
C HIS A 141 13.68 -7.78 4.41
#